data_AF-A0A2S5ADR2-F1
#
_entry.id   AF-A0A2S5ADR2-F1
#
_cell.length_a   1.000
_cell.length_b   1.000
_cell.length_c   1.000
_cell.angle_alpha   90.00
_cell.angle_beta   90.00
_cell.angle_gamma   90.00
#
_symmetry.space_group_name_H-M   'P 1'
#
loop_
_entity.id
_entity.type
_entity.pdbx_description
1 polymer ?
#
loop_
_entity_poly.entity_id
_entity_poly.type
_entity_poly.pdbx_seq_one_letter_code
_entity_poly.pdbx_strand_id
1 'polypeptide(L)'
;MEIRLLSEENVYPTNEVLEIILGESYVVFNEFIEIITNKNIGLGVEWRYYKDGKSWLCKVSLKKKTFFWLSVWDGYFKIGFYFAEKNSSEIENLDIANTIKEDFKVSKKIGKLIPLAISMNRKEQITDVLKIIEYKKNLK
;
A
#
# COMPACT_ATOMS: atom_id res chain seq x y z
N MET A 1 16.96 6.32 -10.45
CA MET A 1 16.16 7.03 -9.44
C MET A 1 14.75 6.48 -9.51
N GLU A 2 14.10 6.22 -8.39
CA GLU A 2 12.69 5.84 -8.39
C GLU A 2 11.84 7.09 -8.70
N ILE A 3 10.98 7.02 -9.72
CA ILE A 3 10.12 8.15 -10.12
C ILE A 3 8.70 7.88 -9.66
N ARG A 4 8.23 8.70 -8.72
CA ARG A 4 6.83 8.71 -8.31
C ARG A 4 6.02 9.45 -9.35
N LEU A 5 4.91 8.85 -9.79
CA LEU A 5 4.03 9.40 -10.82
C LEU A 5 2.73 9.91 -10.21
N LEU A 6 1.79 10.34 -11.05
CA LEU A 6 0.53 10.99 -10.65
C LEU A 6 0.73 12.30 -9.87
N SER A 7 1.61 13.18 -10.37
CA SER A 7 1.89 14.49 -9.76
C SER A 7 0.97 15.61 -10.22
N GLU A 8 0.19 15.40 -11.28
CA GLU A 8 -0.70 16.40 -11.84
C GLU A 8 -2.08 16.37 -11.15
N GLU A 9 -2.44 17.44 -10.44
CA GLU A 9 -3.73 17.55 -9.72
C GLU A 9 -4.94 17.36 -10.65
N ASN A 10 -4.81 17.76 -11.92
CA ASN A 10 -5.90 17.70 -12.90
C ASN A 10 -6.01 16.35 -13.63
N VAL A 11 -5.07 15.43 -13.39
CA VAL A 11 -5.09 14.09 -14.00
C VAL A 11 -5.52 13.08 -12.93
N TYR A 12 -6.80 12.74 -12.94
CA TYR A 12 -7.32 11.74 -11.99
C TYR A 12 -6.77 10.34 -12.31
N PRO A 13 -6.43 9.51 -11.31
CA PRO A 13 -5.92 8.15 -11.52
C PRO A 13 -7.02 7.17 -11.97
N THR A 14 -7.51 7.32 -13.20
CA THR A 14 -8.46 6.37 -13.81
C THR A 14 -7.76 5.05 -14.13
N ASN A 15 -8.55 4.01 -14.45
CA ASN A 15 -8.01 2.71 -14.83
C ASN A 15 -7.08 2.81 -16.05
N GLU A 16 -7.43 3.62 -17.05
CA GLU A 16 -6.63 3.83 -18.26
C GLU A 16 -5.29 4.52 -17.94
N VAL A 17 -5.31 5.54 -17.07
CA VAL A 17 -4.09 6.23 -16.60
C VAL A 17 -3.19 5.27 -15.83
N LEU A 18 -3.78 4.46 -14.95
CA LEU A 18 -3.05 3.50 -14.14
C LEU A 18 -2.45 2.38 -14.98
N GLU A 19 -3.17 1.87 -15.99
CA GLU A 19 -2.69 0.84 -16.90
C GLU A 19 -1.47 1.31 -17.70
N ILE A 20 -1.49 2.54 -18.22
CA ILE A 20 -0.36 3.14 -18.94
C ILE A 20 0.87 3.23 -18.03
N ILE A 21 0.70 3.70 -16.79
CA ILE A 21 1.81 3.92 -15.85
C ILE A 21 2.38 2.62 -15.31
N LEU A 22 1.51 1.68 -14.96
CA LEU A 22 1.90 0.42 -14.33
C LEU A 22 2.38 -0.62 -15.34
N GLY A 23 2.00 -0.49 -16.61
CA GLY A 23 2.34 -1.43 -17.67
C GLY A 23 1.98 -2.86 -17.27
N GLU A 24 2.94 -3.77 -17.35
CA GLU A 24 2.75 -5.19 -17.00
C GLU A 24 2.31 -5.40 -15.55
N SER A 25 2.64 -4.48 -14.63
CA SER A 25 2.22 -4.59 -13.23
C SER A 25 0.76 -4.21 -12.99
N TYR A 26 0.06 -3.68 -14.01
CA TYR A 26 -1.36 -3.32 -13.91
C TYR A 26 -2.22 -4.54 -13.56
N VAL A 27 -1.89 -5.73 -14.09
CA VAL A 27 -2.63 -6.96 -13.76
C VAL A 27 -2.53 -7.31 -12.28
N VAL A 28 -1.37 -7.04 -11.66
CA VAL A 28 -1.15 -7.25 -10.22
C VAL A 28 -1.92 -6.21 -9.41
N PHE A 29 -1.93 -4.95 -9.87
CA PHE A 29 -2.73 -3.89 -9.25
C PHE A 29 -4.22 -4.21 -9.28
N ASN A 30 -4.76 -4.56 -10.45
CA ASN A 30 -6.19 -4.83 -10.61
C ASN A 30 -6.63 -6.02 -9.75
N GLU A 31 -5.88 -7.14 -9.80
CA GLU A 31 -6.15 -8.31 -8.97
C GLU A 31 -6.10 -7.97 -7.47
N PHE A 32 -5.10 -7.18 -7.05
CA PHE A 32 -5.01 -6.74 -5.66
C PHE A 32 -6.21 -5.89 -5.22
N ILE A 33 -6.63 -4.92 -6.04
CA ILE A 33 -7.79 -4.06 -5.74
C ILE A 33 -9.08 -4.88 -5.70
N GLU A 34 -9.29 -5.81 -6.62
CA GLU A 34 -10.46 -6.71 -6.61
C GLU A 34 -10.52 -7.55 -5.34
N ILE A 35 -9.39 -8.12 -4.91
CA ILE A 35 -9.32 -8.94 -3.69
C ILE A 35 -9.67 -8.12 -2.45
N ILE A 36 -9.06 -6.95 -2.26
CA ILE A 36 -9.25 -6.18 -1.02
C ILE A 36 -10.64 -5.52 -0.94
N THR A 37 -11.27 -5.24 -2.08
CA THR A 37 -12.59 -4.61 -2.15
C THR A 37 -13.74 -5.63 -2.13
N ASN A 38 -13.45 -6.93 -2.30
CA ASN A 38 -14.46 -7.97 -2.25
C ASN A 38 -15.21 -8.01 -0.90
N LYS A 39 -16.37 -8.69 -0.86
CA LYS A 39 -17.22 -8.76 0.34
C LYS A 39 -16.56 -9.42 1.56
N ASN A 40 -15.54 -10.26 1.36
CA ASN A 40 -14.86 -10.96 2.45
C ASN A 40 -13.90 -10.03 3.20
N ILE A 41 -13.21 -9.15 2.47
CA ILE A 41 -12.26 -8.19 3.04
C ILE A 41 -12.93 -6.83 3.31
N GLY A 42 -13.57 -6.27 2.28
CA GLY A 42 -14.44 -5.10 2.36
C GLY A 42 -13.72 -3.76 2.53
N LEU A 43 -12.45 -3.63 2.13
CA LEU A 43 -11.76 -2.34 2.19
C LEU A 43 -12.30 -1.40 1.11
N GLY A 44 -12.54 -0.14 1.50
CA GLY A 44 -12.82 0.95 0.58
C GLY A 44 -11.55 1.56 0.04
N VAL A 45 -11.59 1.95 -1.24
CA VAL A 45 -10.50 2.56 -2.00
C VAL A 45 -10.91 3.98 -2.42
N GLU A 46 -10.04 4.96 -2.17
CA GLU A 46 -10.32 6.37 -2.47
C GLU A 46 -9.04 7.09 -2.89
N TRP A 47 -9.02 7.66 -4.10
CA TRP A 47 -7.91 8.51 -4.54
C TRP A 47 -8.04 9.92 -3.98
N ARG A 48 -6.94 10.43 -3.42
CA ARG A 48 -6.85 11.79 -2.86
C ARG A 48 -5.60 12.47 -3.37
N TYR A 49 -5.75 13.71 -3.82
CA TYR A 49 -4.61 14.55 -4.16
C TYR A 49 -4.06 15.25 -2.92
N TYR A 50 -2.76 15.09 -2.70
CA TYR A 50 -2.02 15.69 -1.59
C TYR A 50 -1.21 16.88 -2.10
N LYS A 51 -1.54 18.09 -1.64
CA LYS A 51 -0.87 19.33 -2.09
C LYS A 51 0.57 19.48 -1.57
N ASP A 52 0.83 18.96 -0.38
CA ASP A 52 2.15 18.92 0.26
C ASP A 52 3.11 17.98 -0.48
N GLY A 53 2.60 16.81 -0.90
CA GLY A 53 3.35 15.85 -1.71
C GLY A 53 3.26 16.05 -3.22
N LYS A 54 2.40 17.00 -3.68
CA LYS A 54 1.99 17.19 -5.08
C LYS A 54 1.78 15.87 -5.81
N SER A 55 0.95 15.00 -5.22
CA SER A 55 0.80 13.63 -5.70
C SER A 55 -0.55 13.04 -5.30
N TRP A 56 -1.14 12.25 -6.20
CA TRP A 56 -2.27 11.40 -5.88
C TRP A 56 -1.84 10.18 -5.07
N LEU A 57 -2.51 9.94 -3.95
CA LEU A 57 -2.37 8.73 -3.16
C LEU A 57 -3.74 8.05 -3.04
N CYS A 58 -3.72 6.73 -3.18
CA CYS A 58 -4.88 5.89 -2.95
C CYS A 58 -4.95 5.56 -1.45
N LYS A 59 -5.96 6.09 -0.77
CA LYS A 59 -6.31 5.72 0.59
C LYS A 59 -7.05 4.39 0.57
N VAL A 60 -6.60 3.43 1.38
CA VAL A 60 -7.35 2.20 1.62
C VAL A 60 -7.78 2.13 3.07
N SER A 61 -9.07 1.97 3.31
CA SER A 61 -9.64 2.06 4.65
C SER A 61 -10.89 1.23 4.85
N LEU A 62 -11.18 0.89 6.11
CA LEU A 62 -12.44 0.29 6.53
C LEU A 62 -13.09 1.19 7.59
N LYS A 63 -14.27 1.73 7.30
CA LYS A 63 -14.94 2.73 8.14
C LYS A 63 -14.01 3.92 8.39
N LYS A 64 -13.59 4.15 9.64
CA LYS A 64 -12.68 5.24 10.03
C LYS A 64 -11.21 4.80 10.08
N LYS A 65 -10.92 3.50 9.95
CA LYS A 65 -9.57 2.94 10.11
C LYS A 65 -8.86 2.89 8.76
N THR A 66 -7.79 3.65 8.61
CA THR A 66 -6.91 3.56 7.44
C THR A 66 -6.00 2.35 7.58
N PHE A 67 -5.92 1.54 6.52
CA PHE A 67 -5.07 0.36 6.49
C PHE A 67 -3.71 0.70 5.91
N PHE A 68 -3.70 1.29 4.72
CA PHE A 68 -2.48 1.72 4.04
C PHE A 68 -2.78 2.83 3.04
N TRP A 69 -1.69 3.44 2.58
CA TRP A 69 -1.67 4.30 1.41
C TRP A 69 -1.02 3.55 0.25
N LEU A 70 -1.52 3.76 -0.96
CA LEU A 70 -0.93 3.26 -2.19
C LEU A 70 -0.46 4.44 -3.04
N SER A 71 0.76 4.35 -3.55
CA SER A 71 1.36 5.31 -4.47
C SER A 71 1.81 4.60 -5.74
N VAL A 72 1.79 5.30 -6.87
CA VAL A 72 2.11 4.73 -8.18
C VAL A 72 3.45 5.26 -8.66
N TRP A 73 4.22 4.37 -9.25
CA TRP A 73 5.57 4.59 -9.73
C TRP A 73 5.69 3.99 -11.12
N ASP A 74 6.78 4.29 -11.83
CA ASP A 74 7.04 3.79 -13.17
C ASP A 74 7.15 2.25 -13.17
N GLY A 75 6.13 1.56 -13.69
CA GLY A 75 6.06 0.10 -13.80
C GLY A 75 5.76 -0.67 -12.50
N TYR A 76 5.41 0.00 -11.40
CA TYR A 76 5.03 -0.65 -10.14
C TYR A 76 4.23 0.27 -9.21
N PHE A 77 3.63 -0.27 -8.16
CA PHE A 77 3.00 0.52 -7.10
C PHE A 77 3.62 0.21 -5.74
N LYS A 78 3.56 1.16 -4.80
CA LYS A 78 4.03 0.97 -3.43
C LYS A 78 2.88 1.05 -2.45
N ILE A 79 2.82 0.08 -1.56
CA ILE A 79 1.90 0.06 -0.42
C ILE A 79 2.68 0.49 0.82
N GLY A 80 2.14 1.46 1.56
CA GLY A 80 2.71 1.97 2.81
C GLY A 80 1.74 1.78 3.97
N PHE A 81 2.09 0.88 4.89
CA PHE A 81 1.44 0.74 6.18
C PHE A 81 2.17 1.56 7.24
N TYR A 82 1.44 1.96 8.27
CA TYR A 82 2.00 2.67 9.43
C TYR A 82 1.55 2.00 10.72
N PHE A 83 2.51 1.62 11.56
CA PHE A 83 2.28 0.92 12.82
C PHE A 83 2.82 1.72 14.00
N ALA A 84 2.07 1.72 15.11
CA ALA A 84 2.62 2.18 16.38
C ALA A 84 3.63 1.15 16.90
N GLU A 85 4.62 1.61 17.66
CA GLU A 85 5.68 0.75 18.23
C GLU A 85 5.14 -0.43 19.07
N LYS A 86 4.03 -0.25 19.78
CA LYS A 86 3.37 -1.35 20.51
C LYS A 86 2.85 -2.48 19.60
N ASN A 87 2.66 -2.21 18.30
CA ASN A 87 2.14 -3.15 17.31
C ASN A 87 3.24 -3.57 16.31
N SER A 88 4.52 -3.26 16.57
CA SER A 88 5.59 -3.57 15.62
C SER A 88 6.26 -4.92 15.87
N SER A 89 6.27 -5.41 17.12
CA SER A 89 6.92 -6.67 17.48
C SER A 89 6.27 -7.90 16.83
N GLU A 90 4.94 -7.91 16.70
CA GLU A 90 4.22 -9.05 16.11
C GLU A 90 4.41 -9.17 14.59
N ILE A 91 4.85 -8.11 13.92
CA ILE A 91 5.15 -8.16 12.47
C ILE A 91 6.28 -9.13 12.17
N GLU A 92 7.25 -9.28 13.08
CA GLU A 92 8.35 -10.24 12.93
C GLU A 92 7.87 -11.69 12.88
N ASN A 93 6.73 -11.97 13.52
CA ASN A 93 6.13 -13.29 13.61
C ASN A 93 5.16 -13.59 12.46
N LEU A 94 4.84 -12.61 11.61
CA LEU A 94 4.00 -12.86 10.44
C LEU A 94 4.73 -13.76 9.45
N ASP A 95 4.00 -14.66 8.81
CA ASP A 95 4.52 -15.50 7.73
C ASP A 95 4.61 -14.69 6.42
N ILE A 96 5.49 -13.69 6.37
CA ILE A 96 5.74 -12.82 5.22
C ILE A 96 7.22 -12.86 4.84
N ALA A 97 7.56 -12.41 3.63
CA ALA A 97 8.94 -12.38 3.17
C ALA A 97 9.89 -11.71 4.19
N ASN A 98 11.06 -12.34 4.43
CA ASN A 98 12.06 -11.83 5.37
C ASN A 98 12.56 -10.43 5.00
N THR A 99 12.65 -10.13 3.70
CA THR A 99 13.03 -8.80 3.22
C THR A 99 12.08 -7.70 3.73
N ILE A 100 10.76 -7.97 3.78
CA ILE A 100 9.78 -7.02 4.33
C ILE A 100 10.03 -6.78 5.82
N LYS A 101 10.37 -7.83 6.57
CA LYS A 101 10.67 -7.74 8.00
C LYS A 101 11.97 -6.98 8.26
N GLU A 102 13.00 -7.25 7.47
CA GLU A 102 14.31 -6.59 7.54
C GLU A 102 14.18 -5.09 7.22
N ASP A 103 13.48 -4.75 6.13
CA ASP A 103 13.21 -3.36 5.75
C ASP A 103 12.41 -2.63 6.83
N PHE A 104 11.43 -3.30 7.43
CA PHE A 104 10.64 -2.74 8.53
C PHE A 104 11.47 -2.49 9.79
N LYS A 105 12.40 -3.39 10.13
CA LYS A 105 13.28 -3.26 11.31
C LYS A 105 14.18 -2.02 11.24
N VAL A 106 14.71 -1.73 10.04
CA VAL A 106 15.60 -0.57 9.83
C VAL A 106 14.85 0.70 9.43
N SER A 107 13.52 0.61 9.32
CA SER A 107 12.65 1.71 8.88
C SER A 107 12.68 2.88 9.85
N LYS A 108 12.92 4.08 9.32
CA LYS A 108 12.95 5.31 10.13
C LYS A 108 11.54 5.68 10.59
N LYS A 109 11.38 5.87 11.90
CA LYS A 109 10.13 6.36 12.50
C LYS A 109 9.71 7.72 11.93
N ILE A 110 8.42 7.88 11.70
CA ILE A 110 7.76 9.15 11.38
C ILE A 110 6.84 9.50 12.55
N GLY A 111 7.29 10.41 13.40
CA GLY A 111 6.64 10.68 14.69
C GLY A 111 6.61 9.42 15.55
N LYS A 112 5.40 8.94 15.89
CA LYS A 112 5.17 7.72 16.70
C LYS A 112 4.94 6.45 15.85
N LEU A 113 5.02 6.56 14.53
CA LEU A 113 4.69 5.48 13.61
C LEU A 113 5.94 4.96 12.91
N ILE A 114 6.01 3.65 12.73
CA ILE A 114 7.02 2.96 11.93
C ILE A 114 6.37 2.62 10.58
N PRO A 115 6.91 3.11 9.45
CA PRO A 115 6.39 2.76 8.14
C PRO A 115 6.88 1.37 7.72
N LEU A 116 5.96 0.57 7.15
CA LEU A 116 6.26 -0.67 6.44
C LEU A 116 5.85 -0.46 4.99
N ALA A 117 6.81 -0.51 4.07
CA ALA A 117 6.59 -0.28 2.65
C ALA A 117 6.85 -1.55 1.84
N ILE A 118 6.02 -1.81 0.83
CA ILE A 118 6.17 -2.94 -0.09
C ILE A 118 6.01 -2.41 -1.51
N SER A 119 7.02 -2.61 -2.35
CA SER A 119 6.92 -2.39 -3.81
C SER A 119 6.27 -3.59 -4.45
N MET A 120 5.18 -3.38 -5.18
CA MET A 120 4.32 -4.39 -5.76
C MET A 120 4.45 -4.37 -7.28
N ASN A 121 4.95 -5.47 -7.84
CA ASN A 121 4.95 -5.73 -9.27
C ASN A 121 4.79 -7.20 -9.63
N ARG A 122 4.70 -8.10 -8.64
CA ARG A 122 4.46 -9.53 -8.85
C ARG A 122 3.35 -10.05 -7.95
N LYS A 123 2.64 -11.08 -8.43
CA LYS A 123 1.45 -11.63 -7.75
C LYS A 123 1.78 -12.27 -6.41
N GLU A 124 2.96 -12.84 -6.24
CA GLU A 124 3.37 -13.51 -4.99
C GLU A 124 3.42 -12.52 -3.81
N GLN A 125 3.57 -11.23 -4.09
CA GLN A 125 3.61 -10.20 -3.06
C GLN A 125 2.21 -9.89 -2.49
N ILE A 126 1.15 -10.25 -3.22
CA ILE A 126 -0.24 -10.05 -2.77
C ILE A 126 -0.46 -10.81 -1.45
N THR A 127 0.03 -12.03 -1.32
CA THR A 127 -0.18 -12.85 -0.11
C THR A 127 0.43 -12.21 1.13
N ASP A 128 1.60 -11.57 1.01
CA ASP A 128 2.24 -10.87 2.12
C ASP A 128 1.41 -9.66 2.57
N VAL A 129 0.94 -8.87 1.61
CA VAL A 129 0.09 -7.71 1.88
C VAL A 129 -1.22 -8.12 2.55
N LEU A 130 -1.83 -9.23 2.12
CA LEU A 130 -3.06 -9.75 2.73
C LEU A 130 -2.84 -10.17 4.18
N LYS A 131 -1.73 -10.85 4.50
CA LYS A 131 -1.37 -11.20 5.89
C LYS A 131 -1.20 -9.95 6.77
N ILE A 132 -0.60 -8.89 6.23
CA ILE A 132 -0.43 -7.62 6.93
C ILE A 132 -1.77 -6.88 7.11
N ILE A 133 -2.67 -6.95 6.11
CA ILE A 133 -4.05 -6.43 6.22
C ILE A 133 -4.80 -7.16 7.33
N GLU A 134 -4.74 -8.49 7.36
CA GLU A 134 -5.39 -9.32 8.39
C GLU A 134 -4.85 -8.98 9.78
N TYR A 135 -3.53 -8.93 9.93
CA TYR A 135 -2.87 -8.48 11.14
C TYR A 135 -3.42 -7.12 11.59
N LYS A 136 -3.40 -6.13 10.68
CA LYS A 136 -3.86 -4.77 10.98
C LYS A 136 -5.34 -4.73 11.32
N LYS A 137 -6.18 -5.58 10.73
CA LYS A 137 -7.62 -5.67 11.04
C LYS A 137 -7.85 -6.02 12.51
N ASN A 138 -7.04 -6.93 13.05
CA ASN A 138 -7.12 -7.43 14.42
C ASN A 138 -6.54 -6.49 15.49
N LEU A 139 -5.83 -5.43 15.09
CA LEU A 139 -5.34 -4.41 16.02
C LEU A 139 -6.48 -3.58 16.63
N LYS A 140 -6.48 -3.50 17.96
CA LYS A 140 -7.38 -2.64 18.76
C LYS A 140 -7.07 -1.15 18.61
#